data_AF-A0A0P7E208-F1
#
_entry.id   AF-A0A0P7E208-F1
#
_cell.length_a   1.000
_cell.length_b   1.000
_cell.length_c   1.000
_cell.angle_alpha   90.00
_cell.angle_beta   90.00
_cell.angle_gamma   90.00
#
_symmetry.space_group_name_H-M   'P 1'
#
loop_
_entity.id
_entity.type
_entity.pdbx_description
1 polymer ?
#
loop_
_entity_poly.entity_id
_entity_poly.type
_entity_poly.pdbx_seq_one_letter_code
_entity_poly.pdbx_strand_id
1 'polypeptide(L)'
;MVIPVFPSLARLPSLARLNSAALLLPLGLSALLAAPLASAADTPLPFSAASTPLASQVLQAQWDGLATSKALDWRYSFVSTPLIRQQMAARANRVSAELELIAARYAFGAKDESPQARYTEALQAWQAYVEQGRAPDTDAVVARLPGQLDPRRDMRDGPQAIRIAPGMVVGACQAPRSVVILDATGVHERKWTPNLSLDALIDERAAAGGIGPAVEVSLVTPQGQVLTRPVASWNRLTSGDADLPVAPGASVVISTPGIDTAQRWVNEALPAWLASRLPGHTCQSWQLDAAKLPTPSR
;
A
#
# COMPACT_ATOMS: atom_id res chain seq x y z
N MET A 1 -25.05 39.10 -20.31
CA MET A 1 -23.93 38.24 -19.88
C MET A 1 -24.06 36.94 -20.66
N VAL A 2 -23.12 36.70 -21.59
CA VAL A 2 -23.24 35.74 -22.69
C VAL A 2 -22.80 34.35 -22.22
N ILE A 3 -23.62 33.35 -22.53
CA ILE A 3 -23.39 31.92 -22.28
C ILE A 3 -22.76 31.32 -23.56
N PRO A 4 -21.61 30.63 -23.51
CA PRO A 4 -21.14 29.88 -24.66
C PRO A 4 -21.73 28.46 -24.70
N VAL A 5 -22.28 28.14 -25.86
CA VAL A 5 -22.82 26.86 -26.32
C VAL A 5 -21.67 26.03 -26.91
N PHE A 6 -21.56 24.75 -26.53
CA PHE A 6 -20.72 23.76 -27.21
C PHE A 6 -21.55 22.97 -28.23
N PRO A 7 -21.10 22.81 -29.49
CA PRO A 7 -21.74 21.89 -30.42
C PRO A 7 -21.19 20.46 -30.27
N SER A 8 -22.11 19.53 -30.48
CA SER A 8 -21.97 18.08 -30.49
C SER A 8 -21.77 17.54 -31.93
N LEU A 9 -21.55 16.23 -32.03
CA LEU A 9 -21.64 15.32 -33.20
C LEU A 9 -20.32 15.10 -33.97
N ALA A 10 -19.67 13.94 -33.87
CA ALA A 10 -20.02 12.58 -34.33
C ALA A 10 -19.47 12.27 -35.73
N ARG A 11 -18.75 11.13 -35.86
CA ARG A 11 -19.08 10.01 -36.77
C ARG A 11 -17.88 9.06 -37.00
N LEU A 12 -18.13 7.78 -36.75
CA LEU A 12 -17.46 6.62 -37.35
C LEU A 12 -17.69 6.60 -38.87
N PRO A 13 -16.85 5.85 -39.62
CA PRO A 13 -17.43 4.73 -40.32
C PRO A 13 -16.57 3.45 -40.31
N SER A 14 -17.27 2.39 -40.72
CA SER A 14 -16.95 0.97 -40.70
C SER A 14 -16.63 0.45 -42.11
N LEU A 15 -15.91 -0.68 -42.15
CA LEU A 15 -15.91 -1.77 -43.15
C LEU A 15 -15.37 -1.57 -44.59
N ALA A 16 -14.34 -2.40 -44.84
CA ALA A 16 -14.20 -3.40 -45.91
C ALA A 16 -14.20 -2.96 -47.38
N ARG A 17 -13.16 -3.38 -48.12
CA ARG A 17 -13.29 -3.94 -49.48
C ARG A 17 -12.12 -4.86 -49.84
N LEU A 18 -12.50 -6.02 -50.37
CA LEU A 18 -11.70 -7.06 -51.00
C LEU A 18 -10.97 -6.53 -52.24
N ASN A 19 -9.82 -7.13 -52.58
CA ASN A 19 -9.44 -7.30 -53.97
C ASN A 19 -8.69 -8.61 -54.18
N SER A 20 -9.27 -9.42 -55.06
CA SER A 20 -8.77 -10.71 -55.55
C SER A 20 -7.82 -10.49 -56.72
N ALA A 21 -6.74 -11.26 -56.80
CA ALA A 21 -6.12 -11.63 -58.07
C ALA A 21 -5.37 -12.96 -57.91
N ALA A 22 -5.90 -13.99 -58.58
CA ALA A 22 -5.30 -15.30 -58.75
C ALA A 22 -4.25 -15.28 -59.87
N LEU A 23 -3.28 -16.21 -59.86
CA LEU A 23 -2.74 -16.90 -61.05
C LEU A 23 -1.79 -18.07 -60.68
N LEU A 24 -2.29 -19.29 -60.93
CA LEU A 24 -1.67 -20.50 -61.54
C LEU A 24 -0.36 -21.16 -60.98
N LEU A 25 -0.54 -22.36 -60.39
CA LEU A 25 0.02 -23.73 -60.67
C LEU A 25 1.45 -23.88 -61.30
N PRO A 26 2.24 -24.97 -61.02
CA PRO A 26 1.75 -26.36 -60.97
C PRO A 26 2.43 -27.38 -60.01
N LEU A 27 1.72 -28.52 -59.84
CA LEU A 27 2.16 -29.92 -59.66
C LEU A 27 3.52 -30.20 -58.98
N GLY A 28 3.46 -30.76 -57.77
CA GLY A 28 4.60 -31.39 -57.10
C GLY A 28 4.16 -32.49 -56.12
N LEU A 29 4.34 -33.73 -56.57
CA LEU A 29 4.52 -35.00 -55.84
C LEU A 29 3.81 -35.21 -54.48
N SER A 30 2.92 -36.19 -54.50
CA SER A 30 2.47 -36.98 -53.34
C SER A 30 3.66 -37.53 -52.54
N ALA A 31 3.86 -37.04 -51.33
CA ALA A 31 4.63 -37.71 -50.29
C ALA A 31 3.68 -38.02 -49.12
N LEU A 32 3.39 -39.31 -48.96
CA LEU A 32 2.76 -39.89 -47.78
C LEU A 32 3.62 -39.58 -46.54
N LEU A 33 3.15 -38.66 -45.70
CA LEU A 33 3.57 -38.57 -44.30
C LEU A 33 2.32 -38.74 -43.45
N ALA A 34 2.11 -39.98 -43.01
CA ALA A 34 1.25 -40.29 -41.89
C ALA A 34 1.84 -39.56 -40.66
N ALA A 35 1.30 -38.39 -40.34
CA ALA A 35 1.54 -37.78 -39.05
C ALA A 35 0.85 -38.66 -38.00
N PRO A 36 1.58 -39.19 -37.00
CA PRO A 36 0.92 -39.80 -35.87
C PRO A 36 0.13 -38.69 -35.17
N LEU A 37 -1.19 -38.87 -35.06
CA LEU A 37 -2.01 -38.21 -34.04
C LEU A 37 -1.55 -38.76 -32.68
N ALA A 38 -0.35 -38.38 -32.24
CA ALA A 38 0.14 -38.66 -30.91
C ALA A 38 -0.37 -37.54 -30.01
N SER A 39 -1.44 -37.89 -29.28
CA SER A 39 -1.88 -37.33 -28.00
C SER A 39 -1.30 -35.94 -27.70
N ALA A 40 -2.13 -34.91 -27.80
CA ALA A 40 -1.92 -33.75 -26.94
C ALA A 40 -1.89 -34.30 -25.51
N ALA A 41 -0.69 -34.47 -24.96
CA ALA A 41 -0.54 -34.68 -23.54
C ALA A 41 -1.28 -33.49 -22.92
N ASP A 42 -2.28 -33.78 -22.09
CA ASP A 42 -2.85 -32.81 -21.18
C ASP A 42 -1.67 -32.17 -20.46
N THR A 43 -1.21 -31.03 -20.95
CA THR A 43 -0.27 -30.19 -20.22
C THR A 43 -1.07 -29.82 -18.99
N PRO A 44 -0.75 -30.33 -17.78
CA PRO A 44 -1.51 -29.99 -16.62
C PRO A 44 -1.42 -28.47 -16.51
N LEU A 45 -2.57 -27.79 -16.59
CA LEU A 45 -2.64 -26.35 -16.43
C LEU A 45 -1.85 -26.04 -15.15
N PRO A 46 -0.79 -25.22 -15.22
CA PRO A 46 0.05 -25.00 -14.08
C PRO A 46 -0.81 -24.23 -13.07
N PHE A 47 -1.04 -24.86 -11.91
CA PHE A 47 -1.63 -24.27 -10.72
C PHE A 47 -3.13 -23.93 -10.83
N SER A 48 -3.99 -24.87 -10.41
CA SER A 48 -5.31 -24.48 -9.92
C SER A 48 -5.11 -23.58 -8.70
N ALA A 49 -5.56 -22.33 -8.77
CA ALA A 49 -5.51 -21.39 -7.65
C ALA A 49 -6.21 -21.93 -6.38
N ALA A 50 -7.14 -22.90 -6.53
CA ALA A 50 -7.75 -23.59 -5.40
C ALA A 50 -6.78 -24.47 -4.60
N SER A 51 -5.68 -24.93 -5.20
CA SER A 51 -4.74 -25.91 -4.63
C SER A 51 -3.55 -25.29 -3.91
N THR A 52 -3.35 -23.97 -3.98
CA THR A 52 -2.28 -23.29 -3.26
C THR A 52 -2.71 -22.97 -1.82
N PRO A 53 -1.84 -23.19 -0.81
CA PRO A 53 -2.18 -22.92 0.58
C PRO A 53 -2.40 -21.42 0.83
N LEU A 54 -3.16 -21.11 1.88
CA LEU A 54 -3.37 -19.73 2.34
C LEU A 54 -2.10 -19.18 2.98
N ALA A 55 -1.86 -17.88 2.83
CA ALA A 55 -0.74 -17.20 3.46
C ALA A 55 -0.74 -17.34 5.00
N SER A 56 -1.91 -17.26 5.62
CA SER A 56 -2.08 -17.46 7.05
C SER A 56 -1.77 -18.89 7.51
N GLN A 57 -2.11 -19.91 6.71
CA GLN A 57 -1.79 -21.31 7.03
C GLN A 57 -0.27 -21.55 7.00
N VAL A 58 0.40 -21.04 5.96
CA VAL A 58 1.86 -21.16 5.86
C VAL A 58 2.54 -20.40 6.99
N LEU A 59 2.10 -19.18 7.29
CA LEU A 59 2.64 -18.39 8.40
C LEU A 59 2.49 -19.14 9.74
N GLN A 60 1.32 -19.70 10.03
CA GLN A 60 1.09 -20.47 11.26
C GLN A 60 2.02 -21.68 11.35
N ALA A 61 2.13 -22.48 10.28
CA ALA A 61 2.98 -23.68 10.28
C ALA A 61 4.46 -23.34 10.47
N GLN A 62 4.94 -22.27 9.83
CA GLN A 62 6.33 -21.81 10.01
C GLN A 62 6.58 -21.25 11.41
N TRP A 63 5.60 -20.54 11.98
CA TRP A 63 5.70 -19.99 13.34
C TRP A 63 5.77 -21.08 14.41
N ASP A 64 4.96 -22.13 14.29
CA ASP A 64 4.95 -23.26 15.21
C ASP A 64 6.27 -24.05 15.16
N GLY A 65 6.89 -24.13 13.98
CA GLY A 65 8.18 -24.80 13.77
C GLY A 65 9.39 -24.11 14.42
N LEU A 66 9.27 -22.84 14.81
CA LEU A 66 10.38 -22.07 15.39
C LEU A 66 10.65 -22.31 16.88
N ALA A 67 9.91 -23.22 17.53
CA ALA A 67 10.00 -23.46 18.98
C ALA A 67 9.92 -22.16 19.81
N THR A 68 9.23 -21.15 19.29
CA THR A 68 9.11 -19.82 19.90
C THR A 68 8.15 -19.87 21.08
N SER A 69 8.61 -19.47 22.27
CA SER A 69 7.77 -19.30 23.47
C SER A 69 6.80 -18.11 23.38
N LYS A 70 6.82 -17.36 22.27
CA LYS A 70 5.96 -16.20 22.04
C LYS A 70 4.86 -16.54 21.02
N ALA A 71 3.62 -16.28 21.42
CA ALA A 71 2.46 -16.39 20.54
C ALA A 71 2.57 -15.38 19.38
N LEU A 72 2.15 -15.81 18.19
CA LEU A 72 2.00 -14.96 17.02
C LEU A 72 0.92 -13.90 17.26
N ASP A 73 1.27 -12.62 17.17
CA ASP A 73 0.28 -11.54 17.12
C ASP A 73 -0.12 -11.26 15.67
N TRP A 74 -1.27 -11.81 15.28
CA TRP A 74 -1.84 -11.68 13.94
C TRP A 74 -2.00 -10.23 13.46
N ARG A 75 -2.13 -9.26 14.37
CA ARG A 75 -2.27 -7.84 14.02
C ARG A 75 -1.01 -7.24 13.38
N TYR A 76 0.13 -7.89 13.59
CA TYR A 76 1.45 -7.50 13.06
C TYR A 76 1.99 -8.53 12.08
N SER A 77 1.12 -9.36 11.51
CA SER A 77 1.43 -10.22 10.38
C SER A 77 1.42 -9.42 9.07
N PHE A 78 2.12 -9.91 8.05
CA PHE A 78 2.16 -9.26 6.74
C PHE A 78 2.37 -10.25 5.59
N VAL A 79 1.98 -9.80 4.39
CA VAL A 79 2.34 -10.41 3.11
C VAL A 79 3.02 -9.36 2.24
N SER A 80 4.14 -9.72 1.64
CA SER A 80 4.84 -8.90 0.65
C SER A 80 4.92 -9.64 -0.68
N THR A 81 4.62 -8.95 -1.77
CA THR A 81 4.78 -9.44 -3.14
C THR A 81 5.88 -8.64 -3.85
N PRO A 82 6.51 -9.16 -4.90
CA PRO A 82 7.43 -8.35 -5.71
C PRO A 82 6.75 -7.09 -6.27
N LEU A 83 5.50 -7.23 -6.71
CA LEU A 83 4.71 -6.13 -7.25
C LEU A 83 4.47 -5.02 -6.22
N ILE A 84 4.06 -5.34 -4.99
CA ILE A 84 3.81 -4.30 -3.98
C ILE A 84 5.09 -3.60 -3.56
N ARG A 85 6.23 -4.31 -3.51
CA ARG A 85 7.56 -3.69 -3.24
C ARG A 85 7.92 -2.68 -4.32
N GLN A 86 7.76 -3.05 -5.60
CA GLN A 86 8.03 -2.14 -6.72
C GLN A 86 7.08 -0.93 -6.71
N GLN A 87 5.78 -1.15 -6.57
CA GLN A 87 4.76 -0.10 -6.56
C GLN A 87 4.98 0.88 -5.40
N MET A 88 5.30 0.38 -4.20
CA MET A 88 5.53 1.24 -3.05
C MET A 88 6.87 1.98 -3.10
N ALA A 89 7.91 1.40 -3.72
CA ALA A 89 9.15 2.13 -3.99
C ALA A 89 8.90 3.31 -4.95
N ALA A 90 8.18 3.08 -6.05
CA ALA A 90 7.79 4.14 -6.98
C ALA A 90 6.92 5.22 -6.31
N ARG A 91 5.97 4.80 -5.47
CA ARG A 91 5.14 5.73 -4.67
C ARG A 91 5.99 6.55 -3.70
N ALA A 92 6.92 5.93 -2.98
CA ALA A 92 7.82 6.63 -2.05
C ALA A 92 8.64 7.70 -2.76
N ASN A 93 9.19 7.38 -3.94
CA ASN A 93 9.95 8.33 -4.75
C ASN A 93 9.09 9.53 -5.16
N ARG A 94 7.85 9.28 -5.58
CA ARG A 94 6.95 10.38 -5.93
C ARG A 94 6.53 11.20 -4.72
N VAL A 95 6.22 10.57 -3.57
CA VAL A 95 5.91 11.28 -2.32
C VAL A 95 7.07 12.18 -1.91
N SER A 96 8.30 11.67 -1.95
CA SER A 96 9.50 12.45 -1.64
C SER A 96 9.64 13.66 -2.56
N ALA A 97 9.49 13.50 -3.87
CA ALA A 97 9.63 14.59 -4.83
C ALA A 97 8.52 15.65 -4.69
N GLU A 98 7.29 15.24 -4.39
CA GLU A 98 6.17 16.17 -4.20
C GLU A 98 6.32 16.94 -2.88
N LEU A 99 6.82 16.29 -1.81
CA LEU A 99 7.16 16.97 -0.55
C LEU A 99 8.25 18.03 -0.75
N GLU A 100 9.30 17.70 -1.51
CA GLU A 100 10.36 18.64 -1.88
C GLU A 100 9.81 19.84 -2.66
N LEU A 101 8.94 19.60 -3.65
CA LEU A 101 8.29 20.65 -4.42
C LEU A 101 7.42 21.55 -3.53
N ILE A 102 6.62 20.97 -2.64
CA ILE A 102 5.80 21.73 -1.70
C ILE A 102 6.71 22.58 -0.79
N ALA A 103 7.76 21.98 -0.22
CA ALA A 103 8.71 22.68 0.64
C ALA A 103 9.37 23.86 -0.08
N ALA A 104 9.83 23.67 -1.33
CA ALA A 104 10.42 24.74 -2.14
C ALA A 104 9.47 25.92 -2.37
N ARG A 105 8.15 25.66 -2.54
CA ARG A 105 7.14 26.73 -2.67
C ARG A 105 6.97 27.52 -1.38
N TYR A 106 6.96 26.86 -0.22
CA TYR A 106 6.86 27.54 1.08
C TYR A 106 8.14 28.27 1.47
N ALA A 107 9.30 27.79 1.02
CA ALA A 107 10.59 28.44 1.23
C ALA A 107 10.72 29.75 0.45
N PHE A 108 10.02 29.88 -0.69
CA PHE A 108 10.11 31.07 -1.53
C PHE A 108 9.65 32.33 -0.79
N GLY A 109 10.58 33.25 -0.52
CA GLY A 109 10.31 34.49 0.19
C GLY A 109 10.04 34.32 1.70
N ALA A 110 10.27 33.11 2.25
CA ALA A 110 10.22 32.91 3.69
C ALA A 110 11.35 33.67 4.37
N LYS A 111 11.04 34.35 5.46
CA LYS A 111 12.06 34.94 6.36
C LYS A 111 12.54 33.87 7.34
N ASP A 112 13.77 34.01 7.81
CA ASP A 112 14.31 33.17 8.87
C ASP A 112 13.36 33.16 10.09
N GLU A 113 13.19 31.99 10.69
CA GLU A 113 12.31 31.71 11.83
C GLU A 113 10.81 31.98 11.63
N SER A 114 10.37 32.36 10.43
CA SER A 114 8.95 32.53 10.12
C SER A 114 8.17 31.21 10.19
N PRO A 115 6.83 31.23 10.37
CA PRO A 115 6.01 30.03 10.31
C PRO A 115 6.21 29.23 9.02
N GLN A 116 6.44 29.90 7.89
CA GLN A 116 6.71 29.29 6.59
C GLN A 116 8.07 28.56 6.56
N ALA A 117 9.11 29.14 7.17
CA ALA A 117 10.42 28.50 7.30
C ALA A 117 10.33 27.22 8.15
N ARG A 118 9.66 27.28 9.31
CA ARG A 118 9.44 26.10 10.18
C ARG A 118 8.63 25.01 9.49
N TYR A 119 7.62 25.38 8.70
CA TYR A 119 6.85 24.42 7.93
C TYR A 119 7.66 23.78 6.81
N THR A 120 8.61 24.52 6.21
CA THR A 120 9.57 23.96 5.24
C THR A 120 10.45 22.90 5.89
N GLU A 121 11.00 23.17 7.07
CA GLU A 121 11.78 22.20 7.85
C GLU A 121 10.94 20.96 8.22
N ALA A 122 9.67 21.17 8.58
CA ALA A 122 8.75 20.07 8.84
C ALA A 122 8.56 19.16 7.62
N LEU A 123 8.36 19.75 6.43
CA LEU A 123 8.23 18.98 5.19
C LEU A 123 9.52 18.26 4.80
N GLN A 124 10.69 18.83 5.07
CA GLN A 124 11.98 18.16 4.90
C GLN A 124 12.13 16.99 5.87
N ALA A 125 11.65 17.12 7.12
CA ALA A 125 11.62 16.00 8.06
C ALA A 125 10.67 14.88 7.60
N TRP A 126 9.52 15.22 7.01
CA TRP A 126 8.63 14.24 6.38
C TRP A 126 9.31 13.53 5.22
N GLN A 127 9.99 14.27 4.35
CA GLN A 127 10.76 13.71 3.25
C GLN A 127 11.78 12.70 3.80
N ALA A 128 12.65 13.12 4.71
CA ALA A 128 13.66 12.26 5.33
C ALA A 128 13.05 10.98 5.95
N TYR A 129 11.89 11.08 6.58
CA TYR A 129 11.18 9.90 7.12
C TYR A 129 10.69 8.95 6.01
N VAL A 130 10.17 9.47 4.90
CA VAL A 130 9.82 8.67 3.72
C VAL A 130 11.08 8.00 3.16
N GLU A 131 12.19 8.72 3.09
CA GLU A 131 13.45 8.21 2.58
C GLU A 131 14.02 7.06 3.42
N GLN A 132 13.99 7.19 4.75
CA GLN A 132 14.38 6.13 5.69
C GLN A 132 13.51 4.88 5.58
N GLY A 133 12.24 5.05 5.16
CA GLY A 133 11.34 3.94 4.90
C GLY A 133 11.59 3.20 3.59
N ARG A 134 12.51 3.68 2.75
CA ARG A 134 12.93 2.97 1.52
C ARG A 134 13.97 1.91 1.87
N ALA A 135 13.87 0.75 1.26
CA ALA A 135 14.97 -0.20 1.27
C ALA A 135 16.12 0.34 0.42
N PRO A 136 17.37 0.28 0.91
CA PRO A 136 18.55 0.52 0.06
C PRO A 136 18.80 -0.64 -0.92
N ASP A 137 18.21 -1.82 -0.68
CA ASP A 137 18.40 -3.06 -1.44
C ASP A 137 17.05 -3.58 -2.00
N THR A 138 17.06 -4.10 -3.23
CA THR A 138 15.88 -4.65 -3.91
C THR A 138 15.29 -5.88 -3.22
N ASP A 139 16.08 -6.59 -2.40
CA ASP A 139 15.67 -7.83 -1.73
C ASP A 139 15.09 -7.61 -0.31
N ALA A 140 15.27 -6.43 0.27
CA ALA A 140 14.74 -6.15 1.59
C ALA A 140 13.21 -5.97 1.56
N VAL A 141 12.51 -6.70 2.43
CA VAL A 141 11.05 -6.63 2.52
C VAL A 141 10.65 -5.38 3.29
N VAL A 142 10.42 -4.29 2.57
CA VAL A 142 10.02 -2.99 3.17
C VAL A 142 8.56 -2.63 2.96
N ALA A 143 7.88 -3.35 2.08
CA ALA A 143 6.47 -3.13 1.76
C ALA A 143 5.65 -4.41 1.91
N ARG A 144 4.39 -4.23 2.30
CA ARG A 144 3.38 -5.27 2.42
C ARG A 144 2.10 -4.86 1.69
N LEU A 145 1.26 -5.85 1.42
CA LEU A 145 -0.15 -5.64 1.12
C LEU A 145 -0.84 -5.09 2.39
N PRO A 146 -1.55 -3.95 2.31
CA PRO A 146 -2.44 -3.52 3.37
C PRO A 146 -3.52 -4.58 3.63
N GLY A 147 -3.87 -4.76 4.90
CA GLY A 147 -4.70 -5.85 5.37
C GLY A 147 -4.02 -6.63 6.49
N GLN A 148 -4.82 -7.47 7.14
CA GLN A 148 -4.38 -8.39 8.18
C GLN A 148 -4.51 -9.81 7.66
N LEU A 149 -3.51 -10.66 7.92
CA LEU A 149 -3.72 -12.10 7.87
C LEU A 149 -4.43 -12.54 9.14
N ASP A 150 -5.50 -13.30 8.98
CA ASP A 150 -6.20 -13.93 10.09
C ASP A 150 -6.74 -15.27 9.58
N PRO A 151 -6.26 -16.42 10.09
CA PRO A 151 -6.69 -17.72 9.61
C PRO A 151 -8.21 -17.91 9.63
N ARG A 152 -8.89 -17.39 10.66
CA ARG A 152 -10.35 -17.55 10.78
C ARG A 152 -11.07 -16.74 9.70
N ARG A 153 -10.59 -15.53 9.46
CA ARG A 153 -11.10 -14.66 8.39
C ARG A 153 -10.78 -15.22 7.01
N ASP A 154 -9.54 -15.59 6.76
CA ASP A 154 -9.06 -16.09 5.48
C ASP A 154 -9.77 -17.40 5.09
N MET A 155 -10.00 -18.30 6.04
CA MET A 155 -10.78 -19.52 5.79
C MET A 155 -12.22 -19.21 5.37
N ARG A 156 -12.84 -18.19 5.97
CA ARG A 156 -14.20 -17.75 5.62
C ARG A 156 -14.23 -17.03 4.26
N ASP A 157 -13.23 -16.20 3.98
CA ASP A 157 -13.14 -15.39 2.76
C ASP A 157 -12.81 -16.26 1.52
N GLY A 158 -12.35 -17.51 1.72
CA GLY A 158 -12.34 -18.57 0.72
C GLY A 158 -11.50 -18.23 -0.52
N PRO A 159 -12.07 -18.12 -1.73
CA PRO A 159 -11.33 -17.72 -2.92
C PRO A 159 -10.71 -16.31 -2.85
N GLN A 160 -11.25 -15.41 -2.01
CA GLN A 160 -10.76 -14.02 -1.86
C GLN A 160 -9.60 -13.89 -0.87
N ALA A 161 -9.28 -14.95 -0.13
CA ALA A 161 -8.16 -14.96 0.80
C ALA A 161 -6.81 -14.95 0.06
N ILE A 162 -5.78 -14.41 0.73
CA ILE A 162 -4.45 -14.30 0.13
C ILE A 162 -3.82 -15.69 0.06
N ARG A 163 -3.54 -16.14 -1.16
CA ARG A 163 -2.88 -17.41 -1.46
C ARG A 163 -1.41 -17.20 -1.80
N ILE A 164 -0.60 -18.21 -1.54
CA ILE A 164 0.82 -18.15 -1.88
C ILE A 164 1.01 -18.12 -3.39
N ALA A 165 1.88 -17.21 -3.83
CA ALA A 165 2.37 -17.09 -5.19
C ALA A 165 3.91 -16.98 -5.19
N PRO A 166 4.57 -17.26 -6.33
CA PRO A 166 6.02 -17.16 -6.45
C PRO A 166 6.55 -15.78 -6.03
N GLY A 167 7.64 -15.76 -5.26
CA GLY A 167 8.30 -14.53 -4.80
C GLY A 167 7.55 -13.78 -3.69
N MET A 168 6.45 -14.33 -3.19
CA MET A 168 5.79 -13.83 -2.00
C MET A 168 6.66 -14.07 -0.76
N VAL A 169 6.58 -13.13 0.16
CA VAL A 169 7.13 -13.27 1.51
C VAL A 169 5.98 -13.10 2.47
N VAL A 170 5.85 -14.01 3.43
CA VAL A 170 4.95 -13.85 4.57
C VAL A 170 5.79 -13.65 5.82
N GLY A 171 5.25 -12.95 6.80
CA GLY A 171 6.00 -12.67 8.01
C GLY A 171 5.15 -12.14 9.14
N ALA A 172 5.80 -11.93 10.28
CA ALA A 172 5.22 -11.21 11.40
C ALA A 172 6.29 -10.40 12.13
N CYS A 173 5.86 -9.31 12.75
CA CYS A 173 6.73 -8.36 13.46
C CYS A 173 6.37 -8.28 14.94
N GLN A 174 7.31 -7.77 15.74
CA GLN A 174 7.00 -7.34 17.09
C GLN A 174 6.25 -6.01 17.05
N ALA A 175 5.21 -5.90 17.87
CA ALA A 175 4.44 -4.68 18.03
C ALA A 175 5.35 -3.52 18.47
N PRO A 176 5.35 -2.37 17.76
CA PRO A 176 6.03 -1.17 18.23
C PRO A 176 5.50 -0.70 19.58
N ARG A 177 6.31 0.09 20.29
CA ARG A 177 5.91 0.72 21.57
C ARG A 177 5.54 2.19 21.42
N SER A 178 5.43 2.64 20.18
CA SER A 178 5.24 4.02 19.79
C SER A 178 4.26 4.14 18.64
N VAL A 179 3.82 5.36 18.40
CA VAL A 179 3.08 5.79 17.22
C VAL A 179 3.86 6.92 16.57
N VAL A 180 3.79 7.02 15.26
CA VAL A 180 4.46 8.09 14.51
C VAL A 180 3.42 9.13 14.13
N ILE A 181 3.75 10.41 14.29
CA ILE A 181 2.87 11.53 13.96
C ILE A 181 3.61 12.44 12.99
N LEU A 182 3.00 12.66 11.83
CA LEU A 182 3.49 13.58 10.81
C LEU A 182 2.54 14.78 10.81
N ASP A 183 3.07 15.97 11.11
CA ASP A 183 2.28 17.20 11.21
C ASP A 183 3.05 18.45 10.74
N ALA A 184 2.44 19.62 10.89
CA ALA A 184 3.00 20.90 10.43
C ALA A 184 4.30 21.33 11.15
N THR A 185 4.73 20.59 12.18
CA THR A 185 5.96 20.82 12.93
C THR A 185 7.01 19.72 12.70
N GLY A 186 6.69 18.69 11.93
CA GLY A 186 7.64 17.65 11.50
C GLY A 186 7.14 16.24 11.74
N VAL A 187 8.08 15.34 12.06
CA VAL A 187 7.80 13.93 12.35
C VAL A 187 8.15 13.65 13.81
N HIS A 188 7.19 13.09 14.54
CA HIS A 188 7.27 12.88 15.98
C HIS A 188 7.02 11.42 16.32
N GLU A 189 7.83 10.87 17.19
CA GLU A 189 7.57 9.57 17.80
C GLU A 189 6.94 9.75 19.17
N ARG A 190 5.72 9.23 19.33
CA ARG A 190 4.96 9.33 20.58
C ARG A 190 4.88 7.95 21.21
N LYS A 191 5.32 7.82 22.46
CA LYS A 191 5.18 6.56 23.22
C LYS A 191 3.71 6.15 23.28
N TRP A 192 3.41 4.90 22.95
CA TRP A 192 2.05 4.37 23.02
C TRP A 192 1.68 4.01 24.46
N THR A 193 0.42 4.27 24.83
CA THR A 193 -0.16 3.87 26.11
C THR A 193 -1.53 3.23 25.88
N PRO A 194 -1.98 2.33 26.77
CA PRO A 194 -3.37 1.88 26.76
C PRO A 194 -4.33 3.07 26.78
N ASN A 195 -5.45 2.96 26.05
CA ASN A 195 -6.47 4.00 25.89
C ASN A 195 -5.99 5.27 25.16
N LEU A 196 -4.83 5.25 24.50
CA LEU A 196 -4.45 6.32 23.59
C LEU A 196 -5.46 6.38 22.44
N SER A 197 -5.93 7.59 22.16
CA SER A 197 -6.99 7.83 21.21
C SER A 197 -6.60 8.92 20.21
N LEU A 198 -7.29 8.95 19.07
CA LEU A 198 -6.97 9.90 18.01
C LEU A 198 -7.32 11.32 18.44
N ASP A 199 -8.43 11.53 19.15
CA ASP A 199 -8.80 12.85 19.65
C ASP A 199 -7.80 13.40 20.67
N ALA A 200 -7.32 12.56 21.58
CA ALA A 200 -6.28 12.96 22.53
C ALA A 200 -4.97 13.37 21.81
N LEU A 201 -4.59 12.66 20.74
CA LEU A 201 -3.44 13.04 19.92
C LEU A 201 -3.68 14.35 19.17
N ILE A 202 -4.86 14.55 18.59
CA ILE A 202 -5.23 15.80 17.94
C ILE A 202 -5.10 16.98 18.91
N ASP A 203 -5.63 16.84 20.13
CA ASP A 203 -5.57 17.89 21.15
C ASP A 203 -4.13 18.18 21.60
N GLU A 204 -3.34 17.12 21.82
CA GLU A 204 -1.91 17.21 22.13
C GLU A 204 -1.16 17.98 21.03
N ARG A 205 -1.42 17.64 19.76
CA ARG A 205 -0.79 18.31 18.60
C ARG A 205 -1.32 19.72 18.38
N ALA A 206 -2.59 20.00 18.65
CA ALA A 206 -3.17 21.34 18.56
C ALA A 206 -2.47 22.30 19.53
N ALA A 207 -2.28 21.87 20.78
CA ALA A 207 -1.57 22.64 21.80
C ALA A 207 -0.10 22.91 21.43
N ALA A 208 0.53 21.98 20.69
CA ALA A 208 1.89 22.11 20.19
C ALA A 208 2.01 22.86 18.84
N GLY A 209 0.91 23.37 18.28
CA GLY A 209 0.89 24.05 16.98
C GLY A 209 1.01 23.12 15.75
N GLY A 210 0.89 21.81 15.94
CA GLY A 210 1.01 20.79 14.89
C GLY A 210 -0.17 20.71 13.93
N ILE A 211 -1.36 21.19 14.34
CA ILE A 211 -2.58 21.12 13.51
C ILE A 211 -2.58 22.22 12.43
N GLY A 212 -2.18 23.45 12.78
CA GLY A 212 -2.19 24.57 11.83
C GLY A 212 -3.55 24.74 11.12
N PRO A 213 -3.57 25.00 9.80
CA PRO A 213 -4.79 25.10 8.99
C PRO A 213 -5.29 23.75 8.44
N ALA A 214 -4.86 22.61 9.01
CA ALA A 214 -5.29 21.29 8.54
C ALA A 214 -6.81 21.12 8.69
N VAL A 215 -7.41 20.48 7.69
CA VAL A 215 -8.86 20.18 7.66
C VAL A 215 -9.15 18.74 8.02
N GLU A 216 -8.17 17.85 7.84
CA GLU A 216 -8.30 16.42 8.05
C GLU A 216 -7.05 15.82 8.71
N VAL A 217 -7.25 14.66 9.34
CA VAL A 217 -6.21 13.80 9.87
C VAL A 217 -6.48 12.36 9.41
N SER A 218 -5.43 11.64 9.04
CA SER A 218 -5.50 10.23 8.66
C SER A 218 -4.80 9.36 9.69
N LEU A 219 -5.53 8.43 10.29
CA LEU A 219 -5.01 7.38 11.14
C LEU A 219 -4.74 6.12 10.30
N VAL A 220 -3.48 5.72 10.24
CA VAL A 220 -3.02 4.51 9.59
C VAL A 220 -2.83 3.43 10.65
N THR A 221 -3.64 2.37 10.60
CA THR A 221 -3.56 1.27 11.58
C THR A 221 -2.39 0.33 11.25
N PRO A 222 -1.90 -0.48 12.22
CA PRO A 222 -0.90 -1.51 11.94
C PRO A 222 -1.39 -2.55 10.92
N GLN A 223 -2.71 -2.68 10.74
CA GLN A 223 -3.30 -3.55 9.72
C GLN A 223 -3.30 -2.88 8.34
N GLY A 224 -2.96 -1.60 8.22
CA GLY A 224 -2.90 -0.87 6.95
C GLY A 224 -4.25 -0.29 6.53
N GLN A 225 -5.19 -0.12 7.45
CA GLN A 225 -6.38 0.67 7.20
C GLN A 225 -6.03 2.15 7.31
N VAL A 226 -6.59 2.98 6.44
CA VAL A 226 -6.49 4.43 6.51
C VAL A 226 -7.86 4.96 6.90
N LEU A 227 -7.94 5.59 8.08
CA LEU A 227 -9.15 6.18 8.63
C LEU A 227 -8.99 7.70 8.65
N THR A 228 -9.65 8.39 7.74
CA THR A 228 -9.60 9.86 7.68
C THR A 228 -10.72 10.46 8.52
N ARG A 229 -10.40 11.54 9.24
CA ARG A 229 -11.32 12.28 10.10
C ARG A 229 -11.15 13.79 9.90
N PRO A 230 -12.25 14.56 9.91
CA PRO A 230 -12.16 16.01 9.95
C PRO A 230 -11.57 16.49 11.29
N VAL A 231 -10.69 17.50 11.26
CA VAL A 231 -9.97 18.00 12.44
C VAL A 231 -10.10 19.50 12.68
N ALA A 232 -10.60 20.26 11.69
CA ALA A 232 -10.80 21.69 11.87
C ALA A 232 -11.94 21.95 12.86
N SER A 233 -11.86 23.05 13.61
CA SER A 233 -12.84 23.38 14.66
C SER A 233 -14.29 23.41 14.18
N TRP A 234 -14.53 23.70 12.91
CA TRP A 234 -15.86 23.78 12.29
C TRP A 234 -16.37 22.44 11.72
N ASN A 235 -15.51 21.43 11.54
CA ASN A 235 -15.91 20.11 11.03
C ASN A 235 -15.53 18.94 11.95
N ARG A 236 -14.83 19.19 13.05
CA ARG A 236 -14.40 18.15 13.98
C ARG A 236 -15.62 17.48 14.61
N LEU A 237 -15.69 16.16 14.46
CA LEU A 237 -16.71 15.33 15.06
C LEU A 237 -16.26 14.96 16.48
N THR A 238 -16.70 15.71 17.49
CA THR A 238 -16.32 15.51 18.90
C THR A 238 -17.41 14.86 19.75
N SER A 239 -18.57 14.54 19.16
CA SER A 239 -19.70 13.97 19.90
C SER A 239 -20.39 12.86 19.10
N GLY A 240 -20.64 11.72 19.75
CA GLY A 240 -21.45 10.62 19.20
C GLY A 240 -20.69 9.54 18.41
N ASP A 241 -19.48 9.82 17.94
CA ASP A 241 -18.61 8.84 17.31
C ASP A 241 -17.58 8.34 18.33
N ALA A 242 -17.46 7.02 18.48
CA ALA A 242 -16.48 6.43 19.38
C ALA A 242 -15.07 6.91 18.99
N ASP A 243 -14.45 7.68 19.87
CA ASP A 243 -13.05 8.11 19.75
C ASP A 243 -12.20 6.95 19.26
N LEU A 244 -11.45 7.17 18.18
CA LEU A 244 -10.77 6.09 17.48
C LEU A 244 -9.56 5.65 18.33
N PRO A 245 -9.54 4.39 18.83
CA PRO A 245 -8.40 3.90 19.57
C PRO A 245 -7.19 3.82 18.65
N VAL A 246 -6.05 4.32 19.13
CA VAL A 246 -4.79 4.28 18.41
C VAL A 246 -4.02 3.05 18.85
N ALA A 247 -3.76 2.14 17.92
CA ALA A 247 -2.98 0.93 18.18
C ALA A 247 -1.47 1.22 18.20
N PRO A 248 -0.66 0.40 18.90
CA PRO A 248 0.80 0.54 18.86
C PRO A 248 1.30 0.34 17.42
N GLY A 249 2.22 1.18 16.96
CA GLY A 249 2.74 1.15 15.59
C GLY A 249 1.85 1.84 14.56
N ALA A 250 0.73 2.44 14.98
CA ALA A 250 -0.06 3.29 14.10
C ALA A 250 0.73 4.53 13.67
N SER A 251 0.37 5.08 12.51
CA SER A 251 0.87 6.38 12.05
C SER A 251 -0.29 7.36 11.93
N VAL A 252 -0.10 8.60 12.37
CA VAL A 252 -1.06 9.69 12.26
C VAL A 252 -0.48 10.72 11.30
N VAL A 253 -1.24 11.08 10.27
CA VAL A 253 -0.85 12.11 9.30
C VAL A 253 -1.85 13.24 9.39
N ILE A 254 -1.43 14.39 9.91
CA ILE A 254 -2.20 15.63 9.87
C ILE A 254 -1.99 16.25 8.49
N SER A 255 -3.07 16.50 7.75
CA SER A 255 -3.01 16.89 6.34
C SER A 255 -2.18 18.16 6.14
N THR A 256 -1.35 18.20 5.09
CA THR A 256 -0.71 19.44 4.65
C THR A 256 -1.80 20.45 4.24
N PRO A 257 -1.73 21.72 4.71
CA PRO A 257 -2.75 22.70 4.41
C PRO A 257 -2.62 23.21 2.98
N GLY A 258 -3.76 23.29 2.28
CA GLY A 258 -3.90 23.90 0.97
C GLY A 258 -4.65 23.01 -0.03
N ILE A 259 -4.95 23.56 -1.19
CA ILE A 259 -5.88 22.98 -2.17
C ILE A 259 -5.22 22.59 -3.49
N ASP A 260 -3.91 22.78 -3.62
CA ASP A 260 -3.21 22.45 -4.85
C ASP A 260 -3.12 20.94 -5.08
N THR A 261 -2.97 20.56 -6.35
CA THR A 261 -2.99 19.16 -6.77
C THR A 261 -1.88 18.33 -6.12
N ALA A 262 -0.70 18.90 -5.90
CA ALA A 262 0.43 18.19 -5.28
C ALA A 262 0.13 17.89 -3.80
N GLN A 263 -0.37 18.89 -3.06
CA GLN A 263 -0.75 18.70 -1.65
C GLN A 263 -1.88 17.70 -1.48
N ARG A 264 -2.93 17.79 -2.31
CA ARG A 264 -4.04 16.82 -2.27
C ARG A 264 -3.55 15.41 -2.56
N TRP A 265 -2.70 15.26 -3.58
CA TRP A 265 -2.10 13.97 -3.91
C TRP A 265 -1.21 13.44 -2.77
N VAL A 266 -0.38 14.27 -2.14
CA VAL A 266 0.44 13.87 -0.98
C VAL A 266 -0.43 13.44 0.19
N ASN A 267 -1.49 14.19 0.50
CA ASN A 267 -2.41 13.89 1.60
C ASN A 267 -3.13 12.54 1.41
N GLU A 268 -3.32 12.08 0.17
CA GLU A 268 -3.84 10.73 -0.14
C GLU A 268 -2.73 9.67 -0.20
N ALA A 269 -1.63 9.98 -0.87
CA ALA A 269 -0.58 9.00 -1.19
C ALA A 269 0.29 8.64 0.01
N LEU A 270 0.57 9.59 0.91
CA LEU A 270 1.41 9.37 2.07
C LEU A 270 0.77 8.39 3.08
N PRO A 271 -0.49 8.55 3.52
CA PRO A 271 -1.16 7.53 4.34
C PRO A 271 -1.24 6.16 3.66
N ALA A 272 -1.47 6.12 2.35
CA ALA A 272 -1.52 4.86 1.60
C ALA A 272 -0.15 4.16 1.54
N TRP A 273 0.94 4.93 1.42
CA TRP A 273 2.30 4.40 1.50
C TRP A 273 2.61 3.90 2.91
N LEU A 274 2.26 4.66 3.96
CA LEU A 274 2.41 4.24 5.36
C LEU A 274 1.67 2.93 5.65
N ALA A 275 0.44 2.79 5.13
CA ALA A 275 -0.37 1.59 5.26
C ALA A 275 0.30 0.35 4.66
N SER A 276 1.22 0.54 3.74
CA SER A 276 1.95 -0.52 3.05
C SER A 276 3.32 -0.77 3.67
N ARG A 277 3.75 -0.05 4.71
CA ARG A 277 4.97 -0.38 5.44
C ARG A 277 4.78 -1.61 6.31
N LEU A 278 5.89 -2.25 6.68
CA LEU A 278 5.87 -3.30 7.69
C LEU A 278 5.19 -2.80 8.98
N PRO A 279 4.36 -3.64 9.63
CA PRO A 279 3.49 -3.23 10.73
C PRO A 279 4.25 -3.05 12.05
N GLY A 280 5.53 -3.44 12.12
CA GLY A 280 6.33 -3.36 13.33
C GLY A 280 7.83 -3.43 13.09
N HIS A 281 8.57 -3.84 14.12
CA HIS A 281 10.03 -3.98 14.10
C HIS A 281 10.45 -5.44 14.37
N THR A 282 11.72 -5.75 14.12
CA THR A 282 12.30 -7.09 14.35
C THR A 282 11.43 -8.19 13.72
N CYS A 283 11.18 -8.03 12.43
CA CYS A 283 10.27 -8.91 11.69
C CYS A 283 10.96 -10.22 11.32
N GLN A 284 10.22 -11.31 11.44
CA GLN A 284 10.58 -12.61 10.90
C GLN A 284 9.79 -12.83 9.61
N SER A 285 10.46 -13.37 8.60
CA SER A 285 9.88 -13.51 7.28
C SER A 285 10.37 -14.75 6.57
N TRP A 286 9.50 -15.37 5.78
CA TRP A 286 9.78 -16.57 5.00
C TRP A 286 9.50 -16.28 3.55
N GLN A 287 10.52 -16.45 2.71
CA GLN A 287 10.32 -16.41 1.27
C GLN A 287 9.63 -17.70 0.85
N LEU A 288 8.49 -17.54 0.20
CA LEU A 288 7.66 -18.65 -0.22
C LEU A 288 7.81 -18.83 -1.73
N ASP A 289 8.12 -20.07 -2.08
CA ASP A 289 8.07 -20.56 -3.43
C ASP A 289 6.98 -21.62 -3.48
N ALA A 290 5.89 -21.34 -4.21
CA ALA A 290 4.76 -22.26 -4.34
C ALA A 290 5.20 -23.62 -4.89
N ALA A 291 6.30 -23.69 -5.65
CA ALA A 291 6.87 -24.93 -6.16
C ALA A 291 7.59 -25.76 -5.09
N LYS A 292 7.95 -25.16 -3.94
CA LYS A 292 8.67 -25.81 -2.82
C LYS A 292 7.78 -26.11 -1.62
N LEU A 293 6.52 -25.70 -1.65
CA LEU A 293 5.59 -25.98 -0.56
C LEU A 293 5.11 -27.43 -0.65
N PRO A 294 5.13 -28.19 0.47
CA PRO A 294 4.60 -29.54 0.48
C PRO A 294 3.12 -29.52 0.07
N THR A 295 2.75 -30.44 -0.82
CA THR A 295 1.37 -30.56 -1.28
C THR A 295 0.50 -30.99 -0.10
N PRO A 296 -0.65 -30.33 0.16
CA PRO A 296 -1.52 -30.75 1.25
C PRO A 296 -1.95 -32.21 1.02
N SER A 297 -1.73 -33.06 2.03
CA SER A 297 -2.25 -34.42 2.07
C SER A 297 -3.78 -34.37 1.99
N ARG A 298 -4.34 -35.09 1.03
CA ARG A 298 -5.80 -35.25 0.84
C ARG A 298 -6.44 -35.96 2.02
#